data_AF-A0A1V2UN90-F1
#
_entry.id   AF-A0A1V2UN90-F1
#
_cell.length_a   1.000
_cell.length_b   1.000
_cell.length_c   1.000
_cell.angle_alpha   90.00
_cell.angle_beta   90.00
_cell.angle_gamma   90.00
#
_symmetry.space_group_name_H-M   'P 1'
#
loop_
_entity.id
_entity.type
_entity.pdbx_description
1 polymer ?
#
loop_
_entity_poly.entity_id
_entity_poly.type
_entity_poly.pdbx_seq_one_letter_code
_entity_poly.pdbx_strand_id
1 'polypeptide(L)' 'GTWTLADNTLPALTDGPHTITVTATDPAGNVGTDSAVLTIDTIPANLLGAITVPDDLNGDGIINASEL' A
#
# COMPACT_ATOMS: atom_id res chain seq x y z
N GLY A 1 18.73 -19.45 -14.54
CA GLY A 1 17.55 -19.41 -15.41
C GLY A 1 16.78 -18.15 -15.13
N THR A 2 16.10 -17.61 -16.13
CA THR A 2 15.17 -16.49 -15.95
C THR A 2 13.77 -17.07 -15.78
N TRP A 3 13.07 -16.67 -14.72
CA TRP A 3 11.68 -17.04 -14.49
C TRP A 3 10.79 -15.88 -14.90
N THR A 4 9.72 -16.17 -15.63
CA THR A 4 8.70 -15.20 -16.04
C THR A 4 7.32 -15.78 -15.78
N LEU A 5 6.35 -14.95 -15.39
CA LEU A 5 4.95 -15.36 -15.30
C LEU A 5 4.40 -15.67 -16.70
N ALA A 6 3.46 -16.60 -16.80
CA ALA A 6 2.94 -17.09 -18.09
C ALA A 6 2.29 -15.99 -18.95
N ASP A 7 1.76 -14.95 -18.33
CA ASP A 7 1.10 -13.81 -18.98
C ASP A 7 1.63 -12.45 -18.50
N ASN A 8 2.69 -12.43 -17.67
CA ASN A 8 3.17 -11.22 -16.98
C ASN A 8 2.09 -10.46 -16.19
N THR A 9 1.01 -11.13 -15.78
CA THR A 9 -0.03 -10.51 -14.97
C THR A 9 -0.12 -11.13 -13.58
N LEU A 10 -0.52 -10.30 -12.64
CA LEU A 10 -0.95 -10.71 -11.31
C LEU A 10 -2.35 -10.11 -11.08
N PRO A 11 -3.23 -10.78 -10.32
CA PRO A 11 -4.43 -10.15 -9.83
C PRO A 11 -4.07 -8.95 -8.95
N ALA A 12 -5.03 -8.04 -8.74
CA ALA A 12 -4.82 -6.90 -7.86
C ALA A 12 -4.44 -7.39 -6.45
N LEU A 13 -3.31 -6.89 -5.95
CA LEU A 13 -2.80 -7.19 -4.61
C LEU A 13 -3.18 -6.05 -3.68
N THR A 14 -3.50 -6.39 -2.43
CA THR A 14 -3.75 -5.38 -1.40
C THR A 14 -2.47 -4.72 -0.96
N ASP A 15 -2.57 -3.49 -0.47
CA ASP A 15 -1.45 -2.84 0.22
C ASP A 15 -0.98 -3.67 1.42
N GLY A 16 0.31 -3.54 1.73
CA GLY A 16 0.98 -4.25 2.80
C GLY A 16 2.09 -5.20 2.34
N PRO A 17 2.65 -5.99 3.27
CA PRO A 17 3.74 -6.91 2.98
C PRO A 17 3.25 -8.18 2.28
N HIS A 18 3.95 -8.56 1.20
CA HIS A 18 3.81 -9.80 0.46
C HIS A 18 5.12 -10.58 0.49
N THR A 19 5.08 -11.82 0.94
CA THR A 19 6.25 -12.71 0.91
C THR A 19 6.30 -13.45 -0.41
N ILE A 20 7.38 -13.27 -1.15
CA ILE A 20 7.67 -13.97 -2.40
C ILE A 20 8.63 -15.12 -2.06
N THR A 21 8.26 -16.34 -2.44
CA THR A 21 9.10 -17.54 -2.26
C THR A 21 9.44 -18.13 -3.61
N VAL A 22 10.72 -18.46 -3.82
CA VAL A 22 11.21 -19.13 -5.02
C VAL A 22 11.77 -20.49 -4.62
N THR A 23 11.38 -21.51 -5.37
CA THR A 23 11.89 -22.89 -5.22
C THR A 23 12.54 -23.31 -6.53
N ALA A 24 13.76 -23.83 -6.45
CA ALA A 24 14.47 -24.40 -7.59
C ALA A 24 14.93 -25.82 -7.26
N THR A 25 14.80 -26.72 -8.24
CA THR A 25 15.28 -28.11 -8.14
C THR A 25 16.32 -28.34 -9.24
N ASP A 26 17.48 -28.88 -8.87
CA ASP A 26 18.51 -29.24 -9.85
C ASP A 26 18.23 -30.62 -10.51
N PRO A 27 18.95 -31.00 -11.58
CA PRO A 27 18.75 -32.29 -12.23
C PRO A 27 19.07 -33.52 -11.36
N ALA A 28 19.84 -33.35 -10.29
CA ALA A 28 20.14 -34.39 -9.32
C ALA A 28 19.04 -34.54 -8.24
N GLY A 29 18.06 -33.63 -8.24
CA GLY A 29 16.92 -33.62 -7.31
C GLY A 29 17.15 -32.78 -6.04
N ASN A 30 18.24 -32.02 -5.94
CA ASN A 30 18.45 -31.12 -4.81
C ASN A 30 17.51 -29.92 -4.92
N VAL A 31 16.84 -29.56 -3.82
CA VAL A 31 15.89 -28.44 -3.76
C VAL A 31 16.49 -27.31 -2.96
N GLY A 32 16.51 -26.11 -3.54
CA GLY A 32 16.82 -24.85 -2.86
C GLY A 32 15.60 -23.94 -2.82
N THR A 33 15.44 -23.23 -1.70
CA THR A 33 14.41 -22.20 -1.50
C THR A 33 15.04 -20.88 -1.11
N ASP A 34 14.44 -19.79 -1.60
CA ASP A 34 14.79 -18.43 -1.21
C ASP A 34 13.52 -17.59 -1.08
N SER A 35 13.56 -16.54 -0.27
CA SER A 35 12.39 -15.69 -0.05
C SER A 35 12.75 -14.22 0.15
N ALA A 36 11.87 -13.34 -0.34
CA ALA A 36 11.98 -11.89 -0.18
C ALA A 36 10.62 -11.29 0.18
N VAL A 37 10.63 -10.13 0.84
CA VAL A 37 9.41 -9.37 1.15
C VAL A 37 9.29 -8.19 0.19
N LEU A 38 8.13 -8.07 -0.46
CA LEU A 38 7.70 -6.92 -1.25
C LEU A 38 6.61 -6.19 -0.48
N THR A 39 6.74 -4.87 -0.33
CA THR A 39 5.67 -4.04 0.22
C THR A 39 4.96 -3.31 -0.90
N ILE A 40 3.64 -3.42 -0.94
CA ILE A 40 2.78 -2.65 -1.85
C ILE A 40 2.16 -1.50 -1.06
N ASP A 41 2.28 -0.30 -1.61
CA ASP A 41 1.73 0.93 -1.05
C ASP A 41 1.15 1.77 -2.19
N THR A 42 -0.17 1.76 -2.30
CA THR A 42 -0.93 2.47 -3.33
C THR A 42 -1.83 3.55 -2.74
N ILE A 43 -1.92 3.65 -1.42
CA ILE A 43 -2.72 4.65 -0.72
C ILE A 43 -1.93 5.97 -0.65
N PRO A 44 -2.37 7.05 -1.32
CA PRO A 44 -1.71 8.34 -1.19
C PRO A 44 -1.87 8.90 0.22
N ALA A 45 -0.82 9.52 0.74
CA ALA A 45 -0.87 10.20 2.01
C ALA A 45 -1.83 11.42 1.96
N ASN A 46 -2.72 11.53 2.95
CA ASN A 46 -3.53 12.73 3.14
C ASN A 46 -2.71 13.81 3.86
N LEU A 47 -2.17 14.76 3.11
CA LEU A 47 -1.31 15.83 3.64
C LEU A 47 -2.06 17.07 4.13
N LEU A 48 -3.35 17.20 3.83
CA LEU A 48 -4.07 18.47 4.02
C LEU A 48 -4.70 18.64 5.41
N GLY A 49 -4.67 17.60 6.25
CA GLY A 49 -5.26 17.66 7.60
C GLY A 49 -6.73 18.11 7.59
N ALA A 50 -7.21 18.59 8.74
CA ALA A 50 -8.50 19.28 8.81
C ALA A 50 -8.31 20.77 8.48
N ILE A 51 -9.15 21.31 7.60
CA ILE A 51 -9.30 22.77 7.48
C ILE A 51 -10.18 23.22 8.64
N THR A 52 -9.61 23.99 9.56
CA THR A 52 -10.35 24.61 10.65
C THR A 52 -10.47 26.11 10.43
N VAL A 53 -11.59 26.67 10.85
CA VAL A 53 -11.76 28.11 10.99
C VAL A 53 -11.54 28.41 12.48
N PRO A 54 -10.42 29.03 12.88
CA PRO A 54 -10.07 29.16 14.30
C PRO A 54 -11.10 29.91 15.15
N ASP A 55 -11.88 30.80 14.51
CA ASP A 55 -12.86 31.67 15.17
C ASP A 55 -14.30 31.12 15.06
N ASP A 56 -14.51 29.93 14.49
CA ASP A 56 -15.80 29.25 14.48
C ASP A 56 -16.07 28.66 15.88
N LEU A 57 -16.97 29.29 16.63
CA LEU A 57 -17.21 28.99 18.04
C LEU A 57 -18.14 27.79 18.21
N ASN A 58 -18.87 27.41 17.16
CA ASN A 58 -19.87 26.33 17.20
C ASN A 58 -19.52 25.10 16.35
N GLY A 59 -18.50 25.18 15.50
CA GLY A 59 -17.90 24.08 14.75
C GLY A 59 -18.65 23.68 13.47
N ASP A 60 -19.51 24.55 12.93
CA ASP A 60 -20.26 24.27 11.70
C ASP A 60 -19.49 24.60 10.40
N GLY A 61 -18.29 25.17 10.52
CA GLY A 61 -17.40 25.51 9.43
C GLY A 61 -17.71 26.85 8.75
N ILE A 62 -18.58 27.68 9.33
CA ILE A 62 -18.98 28.99 8.78
C ILE A 62 -18.88 30.04 9.89
N ILE A 63 -18.26 31.19 9.61
CA ILE A 63 -18.37 32.37 10.49
C ILE A 63 -19.69 33.09 10.20
N ASN A 64 -20.59 33.11 11.17
CA ASN A 64 -21.87 33.80 11.07
C ASN A 64 -22.06 34.88 12.15
N ALA A 65 -23.16 35.64 12.05
CA ALA A 65 -23.42 36.77 12.94
C ALA A 65 -23.66 36.39 14.41
N SER A 66 -23.87 35.11 14.72
CA SER A 66 -24.03 34.61 16.09
C SER A 66 -22.68 34.42 16.80
N GLU A 67 -21.58 34.61 16.07
CA GLU A 67 -20.21 34.30 16.50
C GLU A 67 -19.30 35.53 16.50
N LEU A 68 -19.87 36.72 16.26
CA LEU A 68 -19.21 38.02 16.30
C LEU A 68 -19.56 38.80 17.58
#